data_AF-A0AB40CW32-F1
#
_entry.id   AF-A0AB40CW32-F1
#
_cell.length_a   1.000
_cell.length_b   1.000
_cell.length_c   1.000
_cell.angle_alpha   90.00
_cell.angle_beta   90.00
_cell.angle_gamma   90.00
#
_symmetry.space_group_name_H-M   'P 1'
#
loop_
_entity.id
_entity.type
_entity.pdbx_description
1 polymer ?
#
loop_
_entity_poly.entity_id
_entity_poly.type
_entity_poly.pdbx_seq_one_letter_code
_entity_poly.pdbx_strand_id
1 'polypeptide(L)'
;MITNLQALSSLGITTHLVAAPILRLRSGAATAAAFTHLLHSRYSSPSDLAAYASDPRHVAVVKDSVLPICDDIMAVDWLSDLSSGPIAPPPGSAVRLTLAKPKEGKKLELMAALEQVKASAAMKLAGQVSFGENFSPARAKGYEVGFIAVFDGVEALDGLEKDEALVEEEKKKLRPLLESVIVVDFVVPPAPAPASL
;
A
#
# COMPACT_ATOMS: atom_id res chain seq x y z
N MET A 1 3.79 19.44 0.51
CA MET A 1 4.15 18.01 0.37
C MET A 1 3.34 17.29 -0.71
N ILE A 2 2.02 17.08 -0.55
CA ILE A 2 1.22 16.22 -1.44
C ILE A 2 1.27 16.64 -2.92
N THR A 3 1.08 17.92 -3.23
CA THR A 3 1.17 18.43 -4.62
C THR A 3 2.53 18.14 -5.26
N ASN A 4 3.62 18.33 -4.51
CA ASN A 4 4.98 18.09 -5.01
C ASN A 4 5.25 16.59 -5.20
N LEU A 5 4.75 15.74 -4.30
CA LEU A 5 4.82 14.28 -4.49
C LEU A 5 4.03 13.86 -5.72
N GLN A 6 2.79 14.32 -5.89
CA GLN A 6 1.95 14.00 -7.04
C GLN A 6 2.57 14.45 -8.37
N ALA A 7 3.28 15.59 -8.39
CA ALA A 7 4.00 16.06 -9.57
C ALA A 7 5.09 15.08 -10.05
N LEU A 8 5.62 14.21 -9.17
CA LEU A 8 6.58 13.17 -9.56
C LEU A 8 6.00 12.10 -10.50
N SER A 9 4.67 12.06 -10.67
CA SER A 9 4.05 11.25 -11.72
C SER A 9 4.49 11.67 -13.13
N SER A 10 4.91 12.93 -13.31
CA SER A 10 5.38 13.45 -14.61
C SER A 10 6.81 13.02 -14.96
N LEU A 11 7.51 12.26 -14.10
CA LEU A 11 8.87 11.77 -14.38
C LEU A 11 8.89 10.73 -15.51
N GLY A 12 7.76 10.09 -15.80
CA GLY A 12 7.66 9.02 -16.80
C GLY A 12 8.27 7.67 -16.36
N ILE A 13 8.81 7.59 -15.14
CA ILE A 13 9.40 6.37 -14.57
C ILE A 13 8.35 5.51 -13.85
N THR A 14 7.33 6.14 -13.26
CA THR A 14 6.27 5.48 -12.50
C THR A 14 5.11 5.08 -13.40
N THR A 15 4.58 3.88 -13.26
CA THR A 15 3.32 3.46 -13.91
C THR A 15 2.08 3.87 -13.11
N HIS A 16 2.25 4.11 -11.82
CA HIS A 16 1.24 4.68 -10.93
C HIS A 16 1.97 5.44 -9.82
N LEU A 17 1.47 6.62 -9.46
CA LEU A 17 1.95 7.34 -8.29
C LEU A 17 0.84 8.22 -7.74
N VAL A 18 0.43 7.95 -6.51
CA VAL A 18 -0.55 8.77 -5.78
C VAL A 18 -0.09 9.00 -4.35
N ALA A 19 -0.24 10.24 -3.89
CA ALA A 19 -0.11 10.60 -2.50
C ALA A 19 -1.48 11.06 -2.00
N ALA A 20 -1.93 10.50 -0.88
CA ALA A 20 -3.25 10.77 -0.33
C ALA A 20 -3.22 10.77 1.21
N PRO A 21 -4.15 11.49 1.88
CA PRO A 21 -4.37 11.32 3.30
C PRO A 21 -4.92 9.91 3.58
N ILE A 22 -4.59 9.37 4.74
CA ILE A 22 -5.19 8.11 5.21
C ILE A 22 -6.67 8.35 5.54
N LEU A 23 -7.53 7.49 5.01
CA LEU A 23 -8.97 7.49 5.28
C LEU A 23 -9.25 6.91 6.68
N ARG A 24 -8.70 5.73 6.99
CA ARG A 24 -8.93 5.02 8.27
C ARG A 24 -7.69 4.27 8.73
N LEU A 25 -7.41 4.34 10.04
CA LEU A 25 -6.43 3.49 10.73
C LEU A 25 -7.17 2.28 11.29
N ARG A 26 -6.78 1.06 10.88
CA ARG A 26 -7.54 -0.18 11.14
C ARG A 26 -6.83 -1.16 12.08
N SER A 27 -5.71 -0.76 12.67
CA SER A 27 -4.90 -1.61 13.56
C SER A 27 -4.26 -0.78 14.66
N GLY A 28 -4.00 -1.40 15.81
CA GLY A 28 -3.36 -0.72 16.94
C GLY A 28 -1.99 -0.14 16.59
N ALA A 29 -1.20 -0.84 15.78
CA ALA A 29 0.10 -0.34 15.33
C ALA A 29 -0.03 0.88 14.40
N ALA A 30 -1.02 0.90 13.51
CA ALA A 30 -1.29 2.07 12.67
C ALA A 30 -1.72 3.28 13.51
N THR A 31 -2.57 3.08 14.53
CA THR A 31 -2.99 4.13 15.46
C THR A 31 -1.81 4.65 16.30
N ALA A 32 -0.97 3.75 16.81
CA ALA A 32 0.20 4.11 17.61
C ALA A 32 1.26 4.89 16.80
N ALA A 33 1.45 4.52 15.53
CA ALA A 33 2.35 5.22 14.63
C ALA A 33 1.78 6.55 14.09
N ALA A 34 0.46 6.78 14.24
CA ALA A 34 -0.23 8.00 13.82
C ALA A 34 0.07 8.42 12.37
N PHE A 35 0.19 7.47 11.44
CA PHE A 35 0.41 7.78 10.03
C PHE A 35 -0.71 8.67 9.50
N THR A 36 -0.33 9.74 8.78
CA THR A 36 -1.28 10.74 8.26
C THR A 36 -1.49 10.62 6.75
N HIS A 37 -0.46 10.21 6.02
CA HIS A 37 -0.45 10.14 4.57
C HIS A 37 0.17 8.85 4.08
N LEU A 38 -0.21 8.45 2.87
CA LEU A 38 0.32 7.29 2.18
C LEU A 38 0.73 7.69 0.76
N LEU A 39 1.90 7.21 0.34
CA LEU A 39 2.36 7.25 -1.05
C LEU A 39 2.28 5.82 -1.62
N HIS A 40 1.45 5.63 -2.64
CA HIS A 40 1.36 4.37 -3.37
C HIS A 40 1.91 4.57 -4.76
N SER A 41 3.00 3.88 -5.07
CA SER A 41 3.69 3.94 -6.35
C SER A 41 3.88 2.57 -6.95
N ARG A 42 3.82 2.47 -8.27
CA ARG A 42 4.15 1.27 -9.04
C ARG A 42 5.13 1.61 -10.15
N TYR A 43 5.94 0.62 -10.48
CA TYR A 43 7.04 0.70 -11.43
C TYR A 43 6.99 -0.53 -12.34
N SER A 44 7.50 -0.42 -13.57
CA SER A 44 7.55 -1.56 -14.48
C SER A 44 8.58 -2.61 -14.05
N SER A 45 9.62 -2.20 -13.32
CA SER A 45 10.68 -3.09 -12.84
C SER A 45 11.36 -2.55 -11.56
N PRO A 46 12.12 -3.40 -10.83
CA PRO A 46 12.99 -2.94 -9.75
C PRO A 46 14.04 -1.91 -10.19
N SER A 47 14.50 -1.99 -11.44
CA SER A 47 15.44 -1.03 -12.02
C SER A 47 14.79 0.36 -12.16
N ASP A 48 13.51 0.42 -12.53
CA ASP A 48 12.76 1.68 -12.60
C ASP A 48 12.50 2.27 -11.21
N LEU A 49 12.24 1.44 -10.21
CA LEU A 49 12.19 1.89 -8.81
C LEU A 49 13.54 2.48 -8.37
N ALA A 50 14.66 1.83 -8.69
CA ALA A 50 15.99 2.35 -8.38
C ALA A 50 16.27 3.67 -9.11
N ALA A 51 15.89 3.76 -10.39
CA ALA A 51 16.00 4.98 -11.18
C ALA A 51 15.18 6.12 -10.56
N TYR A 52 13.92 5.87 -10.19
CA TYR A 52 13.07 6.84 -9.49
C TYR A 52 13.69 7.29 -8.16
N ALA A 53 14.16 6.35 -7.34
CA ALA A 53 14.74 6.66 -6.03
C ALA A 53 15.97 7.59 -6.15
N SER A 54 16.76 7.42 -7.22
CA SER A 54 17.94 8.24 -7.50
C SER A 54 17.70 9.49 -8.37
N ASP A 55 16.49 9.68 -8.91
CA ASP A 55 16.19 10.82 -9.78
C ASP A 55 16.34 12.13 -8.99
N PRO A 56 17.16 13.09 -9.46
CA PRO A 56 17.40 14.35 -8.74
C PRO A 56 16.12 15.12 -8.41
N ARG A 57 15.08 15.01 -9.24
CA ARG A 57 13.78 15.68 -9.02
C ARG A 57 13.01 15.03 -7.87
N HIS A 58 13.03 13.69 -7.79
CA HIS A 58 12.47 12.98 -6.63
C HIS A 58 13.24 13.33 -5.35
N VAL A 59 14.58 13.28 -5.41
CA VAL A 59 15.43 13.61 -4.26
C VAL A 59 15.19 15.04 -3.77
N ALA A 60 15.06 16.01 -4.67
CA ALA A 60 14.73 17.39 -4.32
C ALA A 60 13.35 17.49 -3.63
N VAL A 61 12.31 16.85 -4.17
CA VAL A 61 10.98 16.85 -3.54
C VAL A 61 11.02 16.24 -2.14
N VAL A 62 11.72 15.11 -1.95
CA VAL A 62 11.86 14.49 -0.62
C VAL A 62 12.56 15.46 0.33
N LYS A 63 13.69 16.03 -0.07
CA LYS A 63 14.49 16.93 0.76
C LYS A 63 13.76 18.22 1.13
N ASP A 64 13.08 18.82 0.17
CA ASP A 64 12.55 20.18 0.31
C ASP A 64 11.09 20.18 0.77
N SER A 65 10.35 19.08 0.56
CA SER A 65 8.89 19.04 0.80
C SER A 65 8.41 17.94 1.73
N VAL A 66 9.20 16.90 1.99
CA VAL A 66 8.83 15.77 2.85
C VAL A 66 9.59 15.84 4.17
N LEU A 67 10.93 15.76 4.13
CA LEU A 67 11.78 15.74 5.33
C LEU A 67 11.57 16.94 6.29
N PRO A 68 11.26 18.17 5.84
CA PRO A 68 11.07 19.28 6.77
C PRO A 68 9.81 19.18 7.65
N ILE A 69 8.85 18.32 7.28
CA ILE A 69 7.54 18.26 7.96
C ILE A 69 7.12 16.84 8.37
N CYS A 70 7.84 15.81 7.93
CA CYS A 70 7.54 14.43 8.27
C CYS A 70 8.39 13.95 9.45
N ASP A 71 7.73 13.66 10.57
CA ASP A 71 8.38 13.09 11.76
C ASP A 71 8.90 11.67 11.51
N ASP A 72 8.23 10.93 10.63
CA ASP A 72 8.53 9.53 10.38
C ASP A 72 8.19 9.12 8.94
N ILE A 73 9.00 8.20 8.39
CA ILE A 73 8.82 7.64 7.05
C ILE A 73 9.03 6.13 7.14
N MET A 74 8.08 5.38 6.58
CA MET A 74 8.16 3.94 6.44
C MET A 74 7.88 3.56 4.98
N ALA A 75 8.64 2.60 4.46
CA ALA A 75 8.45 2.09 3.11
C ALA A 75 8.60 0.57 3.07
N VAL A 76 7.75 -0.07 2.27
CA VAL A 76 7.78 -1.51 1.98
C VAL A 76 7.61 -1.64 0.47
N ASP A 77 8.54 -2.32 -0.17
CA ASP A 77 8.57 -2.52 -1.62
C ASP A 77 8.57 -4.02 -1.91
N TRP A 78 7.68 -4.48 -2.78
CA TRP A 78 7.58 -5.88 -3.18
C TRP A 78 7.30 -6.02 -4.67
N LEU A 79 7.58 -7.20 -5.22
CA LEU A 79 7.23 -7.53 -6.60
C LEU A 79 5.74 -7.87 -6.66
N SER A 80 5.00 -7.18 -7.53
CA SER A 80 3.58 -7.47 -7.75
C SER A 80 3.41 -8.47 -8.88
N ASP A 81 2.47 -9.41 -8.73
CA ASP A 81 2.09 -10.39 -9.75
C ASP A 81 0.89 -9.95 -10.60
N LEU A 82 0.67 -8.63 -10.69
CA LEU A 82 -0.43 -7.99 -11.41
C LEU A 82 -0.29 -8.20 -12.92
N SER A 83 -0.62 -9.42 -13.35
CA SER A 83 -0.51 -9.92 -14.72
C SER A 83 -1.81 -9.74 -15.51
N SER A 84 -2.93 -9.46 -14.83
CA SER A 84 -4.24 -9.19 -15.42
C SER A 84 -4.95 -8.03 -14.70
N GLY A 85 -5.46 -7.06 -15.47
CA GLY A 85 -6.19 -5.89 -14.96
C GLY A 85 -5.42 -4.57 -15.03
N PRO A 86 -6.06 -3.45 -14.65
CA PRO A 86 -5.44 -2.13 -14.70
C PRO A 86 -4.28 -2.00 -13.71
N ILE A 87 -3.11 -1.59 -14.23
CA ILE A 87 -1.89 -1.37 -13.42
C ILE A 87 -2.07 -0.21 -12.45
N ALA A 88 -2.88 0.80 -12.79
CA ALA A 88 -3.21 1.89 -11.89
C ALA A 88 -4.66 1.74 -11.40
N PRO A 89 -4.89 1.70 -10.08
CA PRO A 89 -6.23 1.87 -9.53
C PRO A 89 -6.88 3.16 -10.05
N PRO A 90 -8.14 3.12 -10.54
CA PRO A 90 -8.82 4.32 -10.99
C PRO A 90 -9.10 5.30 -9.83
N PRO A 91 -9.25 6.61 -10.12
CA PRO A 91 -9.69 7.56 -9.12
C PRO A 91 -11.01 7.18 -8.46
N GLY A 92 -11.13 7.40 -7.15
CA GLY A 92 -12.28 6.99 -6.35
C GLY A 92 -12.19 5.57 -5.79
N SER A 93 -11.28 4.74 -6.30
CA SER A 93 -11.02 3.42 -5.70
C SER A 93 -10.60 3.57 -4.24
N ALA A 94 -11.15 2.70 -3.39
CA ALA A 94 -10.71 2.55 -2.01
C ALA A 94 -9.63 1.47 -1.94
N VAL A 95 -8.58 1.71 -1.19
CA VAL A 95 -7.43 0.81 -1.11
C VAL A 95 -7.13 0.51 0.35
N ARG A 96 -7.04 -0.78 0.67
CA ARG A 96 -6.58 -1.27 1.97
C ARG A 96 -5.14 -1.75 1.85
N LEU A 97 -4.22 -1.06 2.52
CA LEU A 97 -2.84 -1.50 2.69
C LEU A 97 -2.72 -2.26 4.01
N THR A 98 -2.11 -3.44 3.95
CA THR A 98 -1.73 -4.26 5.10
C THR A 98 -0.23 -4.52 5.05
N LEU A 99 0.48 -4.14 6.10
CA LEU A 99 1.90 -4.45 6.29
C LEU A 99 2.00 -5.39 7.48
N ALA A 100 2.66 -6.53 7.27
CA ALA A 100 2.79 -7.58 8.25
C ALA A 100 4.22 -7.71 8.76
N LYS A 101 4.35 -7.73 10.08
CA LYS A 101 5.55 -8.14 10.80
C LYS A 101 5.33 -9.58 11.27
N PRO A 102 5.88 -10.59 10.59
CA PRO A 102 5.71 -11.98 10.97
C PRO A 102 6.45 -12.27 12.28
N LYS A 103 6.00 -13.28 13.02
CA LYS A 103 6.83 -13.88 14.08
C LYS A 103 8.04 -14.56 13.45
N GLU A 104 9.09 -14.73 14.25
CA GLU A 104 10.31 -15.40 13.82
C GLU A 104 10.01 -16.78 13.19
N GLY A 105 10.56 -17.03 11.99
CA GLY A 105 10.35 -18.26 11.23
C GLY A 105 8.97 -18.42 10.56
N LYS A 106 8.03 -17.48 10.73
CA LYS A 106 6.65 -17.60 10.21
C LYS A 106 6.37 -16.93 8.88
N LYS A 107 7.36 -16.25 8.27
CA LYS A 107 7.17 -15.53 7.00
C LYS A 107 6.67 -16.44 5.87
N LEU A 108 7.25 -17.62 5.68
CA LEU A 108 6.83 -18.53 4.60
C LEU A 108 5.40 -19.04 4.79
N GLU A 109 5.03 -19.39 6.04
CA GLU A 109 3.67 -19.77 6.39
C GLU A 109 2.69 -18.62 6.15
N LEU A 110 3.09 -17.39 6.49
CA LEU A 110 2.30 -16.19 6.25
C LEU A 110 2.05 -15.96 4.75
N MET A 111 3.08 -16.07 3.91
CA MET A 111 2.94 -15.95 2.45
C MET A 111 1.97 -16.99 1.87
N ALA A 112 2.07 -18.25 2.32
CA ALA A 112 1.13 -19.29 1.92
C ALA A 112 -0.31 -19.04 2.39
N ALA A 113 -0.48 -18.48 3.60
CA ALA A 113 -1.81 -18.09 4.09
C ALA A 113 -2.38 -16.91 3.29
N LEU A 114 -1.55 -15.94 2.87
CA LEU A 114 -1.99 -14.82 2.05
C LEU A 114 -2.45 -15.24 0.64
N GLU A 115 -1.86 -16.29 0.04
CA GLU A 115 -2.39 -16.88 -1.20
C GLU A 115 -3.83 -17.40 -1.00
N GLN A 116 -4.09 -18.06 0.14
CA GLN A 116 -5.44 -18.55 0.46
C GLN A 116 -6.42 -17.40 0.69
N VAL A 117 -5.98 -16.34 1.39
CA VAL A 117 -6.78 -15.12 1.60
C VAL A 117 -7.11 -14.46 0.26
N LYS A 118 -6.14 -14.34 -0.65
CA LYS A 118 -6.33 -13.78 -1.99
C LYS A 118 -7.39 -14.57 -2.79
N ALA A 119 -7.42 -15.89 -2.64
CA ALA A 119 -8.42 -16.76 -3.28
C ALA A 119 -9.75 -16.86 -2.51
N SER A 120 -9.84 -16.31 -1.30
CA SER A 120 -11.02 -16.44 -0.43
C SER A 120 -12.22 -15.63 -0.93
N ALA A 121 -13.40 -15.94 -0.40
CA ALA A 121 -14.60 -15.15 -0.69
C ALA A 121 -14.49 -13.69 -0.22
N ALA A 122 -13.66 -13.41 0.79
CA ALA A 122 -13.47 -12.06 1.33
C ALA A 122 -12.88 -11.13 0.27
N MET A 123 -11.99 -11.64 -0.57
CA MET A 123 -11.30 -10.85 -1.58
C MET A 123 -12.07 -10.79 -2.91
N LYS A 124 -13.26 -11.39 -3.03
CA LYS A 124 -14.09 -11.29 -4.25
C LYS A 124 -14.57 -9.87 -4.55
N LEU A 125 -14.70 -9.02 -3.52
CA LEU A 125 -15.06 -7.61 -3.68
C LEU A 125 -13.89 -6.73 -4.11
N ALA A 126 -12.65 -7.21 -3.98
CA ALA A 126 -11.48 -6.49 -4.44
C ALA A 126 -11.29 -6.74 -5.94
N GLY A 127 -11.27 -5.66 -6.72
CA GLY A 127 -10.96 -5.73 -8.16
C GLY A 127 -9.49 -6.03 -8.43
N GLN A 128 -8.62 -5.80 -7.45
CA GLN A 128 -7.20 -6.11 -7.56
C GLN A 128 -6.58 -6.40 -6.19
N VAL A 129 -5.77 -7.46 -6.11
CA VAL A 129 -5.00 -7.83 -4.91
C VAL A 129 -3.56 -8.10 -5.31
N SER A 130 -2.61 -7.58 -4.54
CA SER A 130 -1.19 -7.90 -4.68
C SER A 130 -0.56 -8.02 -3.30
N PHE A 131 0.38 -8.95 -3.15
CA PHE A 131 1.18 -9.06 -1.95
C PHE A 131 2.56 -9.61 -2.28
N GLY A 132 3.51 -9.46 -1.37
CA GLY A 132 4.86 -9.91 -1.60
C GLY A 132 5.79 -9.67 -0.42
N GLU A 133 6.95 -10.32 -0.49
CA GLU A 133 8.05 -10.09 0.44
C GLU A 133 8.70 -8.74 0.17
N ASN A 134 8.97 -8.02 1.26
CA ASN A 134 9.63 -6.73 1.23
C ASN A 134 11.12 -6.87 0.90
N PHE A 135 11.59 -6.18 -0.14
CA PHE A 135 13.01 -6.09 -0.47
C PHE A 135 13.67 -4.76 -0.02
N SER A 136 12.95 -3.93 0.74
CA SER A 136 13.43 -2.67 1.33
C SER A 136 13.47 -2.68 2.88
N PRO A 137 14.19 -3.61 3.52
CA PRO A 137 14.10 -3.83 4.97
C PRO A 137 14.54 -2.63 5.81
N ALA A 138 15.50 -1.84 5.33
CA ALA A 138 16.05 -0.69 6.07
C ALA A 138 15.02 0.41 6.38
N ARG A 139 13.94 0.50 5.58
CA ARG A 139 12.87 1.51 5.74
C ARG A 139 11.58 0.94 6.32
N ALA A 140 11.56 -0.36 6.64
CA ALA A 140 10.33 -1.08 6.89
C ALA A 140 10.07 -1.40 8.37
N LYS A 141 10.99 -1.04 9.29
CA LYS A 141 10.80 -1.19 10.74
C LYS A 141 10.41 -2.61 11.18
N GLY A 142 10.94 -3.62 10.48
CA GLY A 142 10.65 -5.03 10.73
C GLY A 142 9.37 -5.56 10.06
N TYR A 143 8.62 -4.74 9.32
CA TYR A 143 7.54 -5.23 8.47
C TYR A 143 8.13 -5.87 7.21
N GLU A 144 7.87 -7.16 7.02
CA GLU A 144 8.52 -7.98 5.99
C GLU A 144 7.60 -8.35 4.83
N VAL A 145 6.29 -8.20 4.99
CA VAL A 145 5.32 -8.58 3.94
C VAL A 145 4.34 -7.44 3.72
N GLY A 146 4.14 -7.04 2.47
CA GLY A 146 3.12 -6.10 2.04
C GLY A 146 1.95 -6.83 1.38
N PHE A 147 0.74 -6.35 1.61
CA PHE A 147 -0.49 -6.81 0.98
C PHE A 147 -1.38 -5.59 0.69
N ILE A 148 -1.89 -5.47 -0.53
CA ILE A 148 -2.76 -4.39 -0.97
C ILE A 148 -4.00 -4.98 -1.64
N ALA A 149 -5.17 -4.50 -1.25
CA ALA A 149 -6.45 -4.80 -1.89
C ALA A 149 -7.11 -3.50 -2.35
N VAL A 150 -7.55 -3.48 -3.60
CA VAL A 150 -8.18 -2.35 -4.27
C VAL A 150 -9.64 -2.69 -4.53
N PHE A 151 -10.52 -1.79 -4.13
CA PHE A 151 -11.97 -1.90 -4.24
C PHE A 151 -12.49 -0.77 -5.12
N ASP A 152 -13.64 -0.99 -5.78
CA ASP A 152 -14.25 -0.01 -6.69
C ASP A 152 -14.66 1.29 -6.00
N GLY A 153 -14.78 1.29 -4.67
CA GLY A 153 -15.11 2.46 -3.87
C GLY A 153 -15.17 2.14 -2.39
N VAL A 154 -15.47 3.15 -1.58
CA VAL A 154 -15.58 3.01 -0.12
C VAL A 154 -16.75 2.10 0.26
N GLU A 155 -17.82 2.09 -0.52
CA GLU A 155 -18.99 1.23 -0.33
C GLU A 155 -18.64 -0.25 -0.49
N ALA A 156 -17.79 -0.59 -1.48
CA ALA A 156 -17.31 -1.95 -1.69
C ALA A 156 -16.36 -2.38 -0.56
N LEU A 157 -15.47 -1.47 -0.12
CA LEU A 157 -14.61 -1.69 1.04
C LEU A 157 -15.42 -1.90 2.32
N ASP A 158 -16.48 -1.12 2.54
CA ASP A 158 -17.36 -1.26 3.70
C ASP A 158 -18.25 -2.52 3.60
N GLY A 159 -18.56 -2.95 2.37
CA GLY A 159 -19.22 -4.23 2.10
C GLY A 159 -18.45 -5.44 2.61
N LEU A 160 -17.11 -5.41 2.53
CA LEU A 160 -16.24 -6.44 3.12
C LEU A 160 -16.45 -6.55 4.63
N GLU A 161 -16.70 -5.42 5.31
CA GLU A 161 -16.86 -5.39 6.77
C GLU A 161 -18.22 -5.88 7.23
N LYS A 162 -19.24 -5.86 6.36
CA LYS A 162 -20.58 -6.38 6.67
C LYS A 162 -20.60 -7.90 6.79
N ASP A 163 -19.65 -8.60 6.18
CA ASP A 163 -19.43 -10.03 6.37
C ASP A 163 -18.35 -10.27 7.44
N GLU A 164 -18.67 -9.86 8.67
CA GLU A 164 -17.74 -9.93 9.81
C GLU A 164 -17.23 -11.35 10.04
N ALA A 165 -18.08 -12.36 9.83
CA ALA A 165 -17.73 -13.77 10.04
C ALA A 165 -16.63 -14.22 9.07
N LEU A 166 -16.77 -13.87 7.79
CA LEU A 166 -15.79 -14.22 6.76
C LEU A 166 -14.45 -13.51 6.98
N VAL A 167 -14.47 -12.21 7.28
CA VAL A 167 -13.25 -11.45 7.58
C VAL A 167 -12.56 -11.96 8.84
N GLU A 168 -13.34 -12.33 9.85
CA GLU A 168 -12.81 -12.86 11.11
C GLU A 168 -12.20 -14.26 10.96
N GLU A 169 -12.74 -15.09 10.06
CA GLU A 169 -12.16 -16.39 9.71
C GLU A 169 -10.74 -16.22 9.11
N GLU A 170 -10.58 -15.31 8.15
CA GLU A 170 -9.27 -15.02 7.55
C GLU A 170 -8.30 -14.42 8.58
N LYS A 171 -8.78 -13.52 9.45
CA LYS A 171 -7.95 -12.97 10.55
C LYS A 171 -7.48 -14.06 11.50
N LYS A 172 -8.30 -15.06 11.83
CA LYS A 172 -7.92 -16.18 12.71
C LYS A 172 -6.79 -17.02 12.12
N LYS A 173 -6.73 -17.17 10.79
CA LYS A 173 -5.64 -17.88 10.10
C LYS A 173 -4.32 -17.09 10.19
N LEU A 174 -4.38 -15.76 10.10
CA LEU A 174 -3.20 -14.89 10.06
C LEU A 174 -2.63 -14.52 11.44
N ARG A 175 -3.49 -14.27 12.45
CA ARG A 175 -3.05 -13.80 13.79
C ARG A 175 -1.96 -14.64 14.44
N PRO A 176 -1.97 -15.99 14.39
CA PRO A 176 -0.92 -16.80 14.99
C PRO A 176 0.47 -16.56 14.39
N LEU A 177 0.52 -16.12 13.13
CA LEU A 177 1.74 -15.92 12.34
C LEU A 177 2.35 -14.52 12.50
N LEU A 178 1.59 -13.58 13.07
CA LEU A 178 1.93 -12.16 13.12
C LEU A 178 2.41 -11.76 14.52
N GLU A 179 3.53 -11.04 14.57
CA GLU A 179 3.94 -10.27 15.75
C GLU A 179 3.20 -8.94 15.79
N SER A 180 3.08 -8.27 14.63
CA SER A 180 2.38 -6.99 14.48
C SER A 180 1.83 -6.83 13.06
N VAL A 181 0.82 -5.97 12.91
CA VAL A 181 0.21 -5.64 11.63
C VAL A 181 -0.17 -4.17 11.60
N ILE A 182 0.12 -3.50 10.48
CA ILE A 182 -0.37 -2.17 10.16
C ILE A 182 -1.40 -2.33 9.07
N VAL A 183 -2.63 -1.87 9.33
CA VAL A 183 -3.71 -1.83 8.36
C VAL A 183 -4.21 -0.39 8.25
N VAL A 184 -4.21 0.15 7.05
CA VAL A 184 -4.70 1.49 6.74
C VAL A 184 -5.52 1.47 5.46
N ASP A 185 -6.55 2.29 5.42
CA ASP A 185 -7.36 2.51 4.22
C ASP A 185 -7.07 3.92 3.67
N PHE A 186 -7.04 4.08 2.35
CA PHE A 186 -7.02 5.40 1.68
C PHE A 186 -7.88 5.36 0.42
N VAL A 187 -8.16 6.53 -0.16
CA VAL A 187 -8.90 6.65 -1.43
C VAL A 187 -7.96 7.22 -2.47
N VAL A 188 -7.98 6.64 -3.68
CA VAL A 188 -7.23 7.15 -4.82
C VAL A 188 -7.81 8.50 -5.22
N PRO A 189 -7.03 9.60 -5.15
CA PRO A 189 -7.56 10.92 -5.45
C PRO A 189 -7.87 11.06 -6.94
N PRO A 190 -8.74 12.01 -7.32
CA PRO A 190 -8.87 12.44 -8.71
C PRO A 190 -7.51 12.84 -9.27
N ALA A 191 -7.30 12.56 -10.56
CA ALA A 191 -6.12 13.06 -11.26
C ALA A 191 -6.08 14.60 -11.12
N PRO A 192 -4.91 15.19 -10.85
CA PRO A 192 -4.80 16.64 -10.80
C PRO A 192 -5.27 17.22 -12.15
N ALA A 193 -6.11 18.25 -12.09
CA ALA A 193 -6.56 18.94 -13.30
C ALA A 193 -5.32 19.41 -14.09
N PRO A 194 -5.31 19.28 -15.43
CA PRO A 194 -4.24 19.87 -16.22
C PRO A 194 -4.20 21.37 -15.90
N ALA A 195 -3.04 21.86 -15.50
CA ALA A 195 -2.83 23.29 -15.33
C ALA A 195 -3.18 23.95 -16.67
N SER A 196 -4.22 24.78 -16.69
CA SER A 196 -4.51 25.62 -17.85
C SER A 196 -3.31 26.55 -18.03
N LEU A 197 -2.65 26.46 -19.19
CA LEU A 197 -1.65 27.43 -19.64
C LEU A 197 -2.31 28.78 -19.94
#